data_AF-A0A6V7KAI5-F1
#
_entry.id   AF-A0A6V7KAI5-F1
#
_cell.length_a   1.000
_cell.length_b   1.000
_cell.length_c   1.000
_cell.angle_alpha   90.00
_cell.angle_beta   90.00
_cell.angle_gamma   90.00
#
_symmetry.space_group_name_H-M   'P 1'
#
loop_
_entity.id
_entity.type
_entity.pdbx_description
1 polymer ?
#
loop_
_entity_poly.entity_id
_entity_poly.type
_entity_poly.pdbx_seq_one_letter_code
_entity_poly.pdbx_strand_id
1 'polypeptide(L)' 'EISRILKKGGRYICITLLQEHILRKIVDYFSKSNFMLRITRCYEAEEKTREEEGSAMPVFIVMATKFPGIKQK' A
#
# COMPACT_ATOMS: atom_id res chain seq x y z
N GLU A 1 -6.80 8.83 11.42
CA GLU A 1 -5.56 9.61 11.47
C GLU A 1 -4.93 9.89 10.11
N ILE A 2 -4.61 8.88 9.30
CA ILE A 2 -4.00 9.05 7.96
C ILE A 2 -4.77 10.06 7.08
N SER A 3 -6.10 9.92 7.00
CA SER A 3 -6.92 10.87 6.24
C SER A 3 -6.88 12.30 6.79
N ARG A 4 -6.71 12.48 8.11
CA ARG A 4 -6.68 13.80 8.76
C ARG A 4 -5.39 14.55 8.43
N ILE A 5 -4.25 13.86 8.47
CA ILE A 5 -2.93 14.47 8.28
C ILE A 5 -2.56 14.69 6.81
N LEU A 6 -3.16 13.94 5.88
CA LEU A 6 -2.89 14.09 4.45
C LEU A 6 -3.68 15.25 3.84
N LYS A 7 -2.95 16.17 3.21
CA LYS A 7 -3.52 17.20 2.33
C LYS A 7 -4.16 16.57 1.08
N LYS A 8 -4.99 17.33 0.38
CA LYS A 8 -5.54 16.93 -0.93
C LYS A 8 -4.38 16.61 -1.89
N GLY A 9 -4.42 15.45 -2.56
CA GLY A 9 -3.34 14.95 -3.40
C GLY A 9 -2.14 14.34 -2.65
N GLY A 10 -2.14 14.37 -1.31
CA GLY A 10 -1.09 13.74 -0.50
C GLY A 10 -1.10 12.21 -0.65
N ARG A 11 0.09 11.60 -0.48
CA ARG A 11 0.28 10.16 -0.61
C ARG A 11 0.72 9.56 0.72
N TYR A 12 0.04 8.50 1.14
CA TYR A 12 0.53 7.56 2.14
C TYR A 12 1.29 6.45 1.42
N ILE A 13 2.51 6.15 1.88
CA ILE A 13 3.33 5.05 1.36
C ILE A 13 3.64 4.12 2.52
N CYS A 14 3.35 2.84 2.35
CA CYS A 14 3.63 1.79 3.33
C CYS A 14 4.33 0.62 2.64
N ILE A 15 5.46 0.20 3.21
CA ILE A 15 6.17 -1.01 2.80
C ILE A 15 5.73 -2.11 3.76
N THR A 16 5.26 -3.25 3.23
CA THR A 16 4.70 -4.33 4.04
C THR A 16 4.77 -5.67 3.32
N LEU A 17 4.75 -6.78 4.07
CA LEU A 17 4.58 -8.13 3.52
C LEU A 17 3.15 -8.40 2.99
N LEU A 18 2.21 -7.49 3.28
CA LEU A 18 0.84 -7.48 2.77
C LEU A 18 0.10 -8.82 2.89
N GLN A 19 0.17 -9.44 4.07
CA GLN A 19 -0.63 -10.62 4.38
C GLN A 19 -2.14 -10.32 4.21
N GLU A 20 -2.93 -11.35 3.94
CA GLU A 20 -4.36 -11.19 3.59
C GLU A 20 -5.16 -10.33 4.57
N HIS A 21 -4.99 -10.54 5.87
CA HIS A 21 -5.71 -9.78 6.90
C HIS A 21 -5.30 -8.29 6.92
N ILE A 22 -4.05 -7.98 6.55
CA ILE A 22 -3.58 -6.59 6.40
C ILE A 22 -4.16 -5.97 5.13
N LEU A 23 -4.13 -6.70 4.01
CA LEU A 23 -4.73 -6.26 2.75
C LEU A 23 -6.21 -5.89 2.95
N ARG A 24 -6.98 -6.76 3.61
CA ARG A 24 -8.40 -6.50 3.92
C ARG A 24 -8.60 -5.20 4.70
N LYS A 25 -7.78 -4.95 5.74
CA LYS A 25 -7.84 -3.71 6.52
C LYS A 25 -7.50 -2.47 5.69
N ILE A 26 -6.47 -2.56 4.84
CA ILE A 26 -6.04 -1.45 3.96
C ILE A 26 -7.15 -1.13 2.96
N VAL A 27 -7.67 -2.13 2.27
CA VAL A 27 -8.75 -1.97 1.28
C VAL A 27 -9.99 -1.39 1.94
N ASP A 28 -10.42 -1.92 3.10
CA ASP A 28 -11.60 -1.44 3.82
C ASP A 28 -11.46 0.04 4.24
N TYR A 29 -10.29 0.42 4.76
CA TYR A 29 -10.06 1.80 5.22
C TYR A 29 -10.01 2.81 4.06
N PHE A 30 -9.21 2.51 3.03
CA PHE A 30 -8.95 3.47 1.95
C PHE A 30 -10.09 3.56 0.94
N SER A 31 -10.86 2.49 0.75
CA SER A 31 -12.05 2.53 -0.12
C SER A 31 -13.11 3.49 0.40
N LYS A 32 -13.34 3.51 1.71
CA LYS A 32 -14.31 4.40 2.38
C LYS A 32 -13.87 5.86 2.47
N SER A 33 -12.60 6.17 2.22
CA SER A 33 -11.99 7.46 2.58
C SER A 33 -11.61 8.37 1.40
N ASN A 34 -12.10 8.11 0.18
CA ASN A 34 -11.73 8.84 -1.06
C ASN A 34 -10.23 8.79 -1.39
N PHE A 35 -9.64 7.60 -1.28
CA PHE A 35 -8.26 7.37 -1.69
C PHE A 35 -8.18 6.52 -2.95
N MET A 36 -7.24 6.85 -3.83
CA MET A 36 -6.79 5.94 -4.89
C MET A 36 -5.72 5.02 -4.32
N LEU A 37 -5.99 3.72 -4.32
CA LEU A 37 -5.07 2.70 -3.81
C LEU A 37 -4.28 2.08 -4.97
N ARG A 38 -2.95 1.99 -4.82
CA ARG A 38 -2.05 1.28 -5.73
C ARG A 38 -1.15 0.36 -4.91
N ILE A 39 -1.01 -0.88 -5.33
CA ILE A 39 -0.17 -1.88 -4.68
C ILE A 39 0.80 -2.42 -5.73
N THR A 40 2.09 -2.42 -5.41
CA THR A 40 3.15 -2.94 -6.28
C THR A 40 3.98 -3.94 -5.48
N ARG A 41 4.20 -5.14 -6.02
CA ARG A 41 5.15 -6.11 -5.46
C ARG A 41 6.57 -5.75 -5.90
N CYS A 42 7.53 -5.84 -4.99
CA CYS A 42 8.92 -5.46 -5.20
C CYS A 42 9.78 -6.65 -5.57
N TYR A 43 9.61 -7.18 -6.78
CA TYR A 43 10.34 -8.37 -7.24
C TYR A 43 11.86 -8.21 -7.15
N GLU A 44 12.42 -7.07 -7.56
CA GLU A 44 13.86 -6.81 -7.48
C GLU A 44 14.40 -6.87 -6.04
N ALA A 45 13.62 -6.37 -5.07
CA ALA A 45 14.00 -6.44 -3.66
C ALA A 45 13.97 -7.88 -3.14
N GLU A 46 12.97 -8.67 -3.57
CA GLU A 46 12.87 -10.09 -3.22
C GLU A 46 14.01 -10.92 -3.84
N GLU A 47 14.38 -10.63 -5.08
CA GLU A 47 15.49 -11.31 -5.76
C GLU A 47 16.81 -11.03 -5.06
N LYS A 48 17.11 -9.76 -4.76
CA LYS A 48 18.33 -9.39 -4.06
C LYS A 48 18.43 -10.05 -2.68
N THR A 49 17.36 -10.04 -1.89
CA THR A 49 17.36 -10.72 -0.58
C THR A 49 17.51 -12.24 -0.73
N ARG A 50 16.93 -12.84 -1.76
CA ARG A 50 17.10 -14.28 -2.03
C ARG A 50 18.55 -14.63 -2.36
N GLU A 51 19.25 -13.78 -3.11
CA GLU A 51 20.67 -13.96 -3.42
C GLU A 51 21.55 -13.85 -2.17
N GLU A 52 21.25 -12.91 -1.26
CA GLU A 52 22.05 -12.65 -0.06
C GLU A 52 21.75 -13.62 1.09
N GLU A 53 20.48 -13.97 1.32
CA GLU A 53 20.01 -14.73 2.49
C GLU A 53 19.46 -16.13 2.14
N GLY A 54 19.46 -16.52 0.86
CA GLY A 54 18.97 -17.82 0.38
C GLY A 54 17.45 -17.98 0.39
N SER A 55 16.71 -17.01 0.93
CA SER A 55 15.25 -16.96 0.91
C SER A 55 14.77 -15.50 0.93
N ALA A 56 13.56 -15.26 0.46
CA ALA A 56 12.97 -13.93 0.51
C ALA A 56 11.47 -14.01 0.74
N MET A 57 10.98 -13.15 1.63
CA MET A 57 9.55 -12.92 1.81
C MET A 57 9.07 -11.89 0.79
N PRO A 58 7.82 -12.01 0.29
CA PRO A 58 7.28 -11.03 -0.64
C PRO A 58 7.07 -9.68 0.02
N VAL A 59 7.52 -8.60 -0.63
CA VAL A 59 7.42 -7.23 -0.12
C VAL A 59 6.60 -6.39 -1.10
N PHE A 60 5.73 -5.54 -0.56
CA PHE A 60 4.84 -4.70 -1.33
C PHE A 60 4.94 -3.25 -0.89
N ILE A 61 4.86 -2.35 -1.87
CA ILE A 61 4.62 -0.93 -1.66
C ILE A 61 3.13 -0.67 -1.86
N VAL A 62 2.47 -0.23 -0.79
CA VAL A 62 1.10 0.26 -0.79
C VAL A 62 1.14 1.78 -0.84
N MET A 63 0.58 2.35 -1.92
CA MET A 63 0.42 3.78 -2.11
C MET A 63 -1.07 4.14 -2.04
N ALA A 64 -1.46 5.00 -1.12
CA ALA A 64 -2.80 5.55 -1.06
C ALA A 64 -2.76 7.07 -1.27
N THR A 65 -3.34 7.53 -2.38
CA THR A 65 -3.38 8.97 -2.72
C THR A 65 -4.74 9.56 -2.35
N LYS A 66 -4.76 10.60 -1.52
CA LYS A 66 -6.00 11.27 -1.13
C LYS A 66 -6.55 12.08 -2.29
N PHE A 67 -7.65 11.62 -2.89
CA PHE A 67 -8.25 12.26 -4.07
C PHE A 67 -9.68 12.72 -3.77
N PRO A 68 -9.87 13.97 -3.33
CA PRO A 68 -11.19 14.53 -3.08
C PRO A 68 -11.93 14.68 -4.41
N GLY A 69 -12.76 13.69 -4.76
CA GLY A 69 -13.49 13.67 -6.02
C GLY A 69 -13.68 12.27 -6.63
N ILE A 70 -12.97 11.26 -6.13
CA ILE A 70 -13.24 9.87 -6.52
C ILE A 70 -14.51 9.42 -5.81
N LYS A 71 -15.60 9.19 -6.55
CA LYS A 71 -16.74 8.40 -6.08
C LYS A 71 -16.41 6.93 -6.31
N GLN A 72 -16.15 6.18 -5.25
CA GLN A 72 -16.05 4.73 -5.35
C GLN A 72 -17.48 4.17 -5.40
N LYS A 73 -17.80 3.43 -6.46
CA LYS A 73 -19.10 2.79 -6.68
C LYS A 73 -19.22 1.52 -5.84
#